data_AF-H8GK08-F1
#
_entry.id   AF-H8GK08-F1
#
_cell.length_a   1.000
_cell.length_b   1.000
_cell.length_c   1.000
_cell.angle_alpha   90.00
_cell.angle_beta   90.00
_cell.angle_gamma   90.00
#
_symmetry.space_group_name_H-M   'P 1'
#
loop_
_entity.id
_entity.type
_entity.pdbx_description
1 polymer ?
#
loop_
_entity_poly.entity_id
_entity_poly.type
_entity_poly.pdbx_seq_one_letter_code
_entity_poly.pdbx_strand_id
1 'polypeptide(L)'
;MKLFKHAETLAVGDSLSWDAVLAELPFNADGLLPAIAQQSDSGEVLMLAWMNREAILETLSTGRVCYWSRSRRRLWRKGETSGHHQTLKELRIDCDGDTLLLLVDQQGPACHTRRSSCFYHAVRGEQVVVISAPQPDSESLSSQR
;
A
#
# COMPACT_ATOMS: atom_id res chain seq x y z
N MET A 1 -5.43 -20.90 -5.71
CA MET A 1 -4.32 -21.04 -6.71
C MET A 1 -4.75 -21.66 -8.03
N LYS A 2 -5.93 -22.30 -8.14
CA LYS A 2 -6.45 -22.74 -9.45
C LYS A 2 -6.99 -21.57 -10.25
N LEU A 3 -7.59 -20.59 -9.57
CA LEU A 3 -8.16 -19.41 -10.20
C LEU A 3 -7.13 -18.52 -10.88
N PHE A 4 -6.01 -18.20 -10.22
CA PHE A 4 -4.97 -17.37 -10.82
C PHE A 4 -4.26 -18.05 -12.00
N LYS A 5 -4.04 -19.37 -11.93
CA LYS A 5 -3.57 -20.15 -13.10
C LYS A 5 -4.55 -20.12 -14.28
N HIS A 6 -5.85 -20.13 -14.00
CA HIS A 6 -6.85 -19.95 -15.06
C HIS A 6 -6.80 -18.51 -15.62
N ALA A 7 -6.59 -17.52 -14.75
CA ALA A 7 -6.50 -16.12 -15.15
C ALA A 7 -5.37 -15.85 -16.15
N GLU A 8 -4.27 -16.61 -16.11
CA GLU A 8 -3.17 -16.54 -17.10
C GLU A 8 -3.62 -16.79 -18.54
N THR A 9 -4.76 -17.47 -18.75
CA THR A 9 -5.31 -17.78 -20.08
C THR A 9 -6.32 -16.74 -20.59
N LEU A 10 -6.70 -15.79 -19.74
CA LEU A 10 -7.69 -14.77 -20.06
C LEU A 10 -7.09 -13.66 -20.94
N ALA A 11 -7.92 -13.08 -21.79
CA ALA A 11 -7.55 -11.94 -22.63
C ALA A 11 -7.73 -10.62 -21.87
N VAL A 12 -7.11 -9.55 -22.39
CA VAL A 12 -7.34 -8.20 -21.87
C VAL A 12 -8.83 -7.84 -22.00
N GLY A 13 -9.45 -7.48 -20.88
CA GLY A 13 -10.87 -7.12 -20.80
C GLY A 13 -11.75 -8.24 -20.25
N ASP A 14 -11.25 -9.47 -20.16
CA ASP A 14 -11.93 -10.55 -19.44
C ASP A 14 -11.95 -10.25 -17.93
N SER A 15 -12.91 -10.84 -17.22
CA SER A 15 -13.10 -10.58 -15.79
C SER A 15 -13.46 -11.85 -15.01
N LEU A 16 -13.10 -11.84 -13.74
CA LEU A 16 -13.46 -12.84 -12.75
C LEU A 16 -14.29 -12.16 -11.65
N SER A 17 -15.20 -12.91 -11.03
CA SER A 17 -15.96 -12.40 -9.87
C SER A 17 -15.01 -12.07 -8.72
N TRP A 18 -15.17 -10.89 -8.14
CA TRP A 18 -14.40 -10.48 -6.96
C TRP A 18 -14.57 -11.45 -5.79
N ASP A 19 -15.78 -11.94 -5.53
CA ASP A 19 -16.03 -12.88 -4.43
C ASP A 19 -15.26 -14.19 -4.61
N ALA A 20 -15.17 -14.67 -5.87
CA ALA A 20 -14.40 -15.86 -6.22
C ALA A 20 -12.88 -15.61 -6.04
N VAL A 21 -12.38 -14.47 -6.51
CA VAL A 21 -10.97 -14.06 -6.34
C VAL A 21 -10.61 -13.97 -4.86
N LEU A 22 -11.40 -13.22 -4.08
CA LEU A 22 -11.17 -12.99 -2.65
C LEU A 22 -11.21 -14.29 -1.84
N ALA A 23 -12.05 -15.26 -2.22
CA ALA A 23 -12.08 -16.59 -1.61
C ALA A 23 -10.83 -17.43 -1.87
N GLU A 24 -10.11 -17.20 -2.97
CA GLU A 24 -8.91 -17.94 -3.35
C GLU A 24 -7.58 -17.24 -3.01
N LEU A 25 -7.62 -16.02 -2.47
CA LEU A 25 -6.41 -15.30 -2.07
C LEU A 25 -5.60 -16.10 -1.04
N PRO A 26 -4.30 -16.36 -1.30
CA PRO A 26 -3.44 -17.19 -0.46
C PRO A 26 -2.90 -16.41 0.75
N PHE A 27 -3.79 -16.01 1.67
CA PHE A 27 -3.36 -15.42 2.93
C PHE A 27 -2.37 -16.35 3.65
N ASN A 28 -1.29 -15.78 4.18
CA ASN A 28 -0.28 -16.55 4.90
C ASN A 28 -0.82 -17.14 6.21
N ALA A 29 0.02 -17.83 6.99
CA ALA A 29 -0.38 -18.46 8.25
C ALA A 29 -0.97 -17.48 9.30
N ASP A 30 -0.67 -16.19 9.19
CA ASP A 30 -1.22 -15.12 10.05
C ASP A 30 -2.51 -14.50 9.47
N GLY A 31 -3.00 -14.98 8.33
CA GLY A 31 -4.16 -14.43 7.65
C GLY A 31 -3.87 -13.15 6.87
N LEU A 32 -2.64 -12.96 6.39
CA LEU A 32 -2.16 -11.70 5.80
C LEU A 32 -1.61 -11.85 4.39
N LEU A 33 -1.76 -10.80 3.60
CA LEU A 33 -1.01 -10.57 2.35
C LEU A 33 -0.12 -9.32 2.48
N PRO A 34 1.09 -9.33 1.90
CA PRO A 34 1.84 -8.10 1.66
C PRO A 34 1.06 -7.16 0.73
N ALA A 35 1.12 -5.86 1.03
CA ALA A 35 0.54 -4.81 0.22
C ALA A 35 1.57 -3.69 0.00
N ILE A 36 1.87 -3.41 -1.26
CA ILE A 36 2.74 -2.33 -1.69
C ILE A 36 1.87 -1.12 -2.01
N ALA A 37 2.11 0.01 -1.35
CA ALA A 37 1.52 1.29 -1.74
C ALA A 37 2.47 2.02 -2.68
N GLN A 38 1.96 2.42 -3.84
CA GLN A 38 2.68 3.16 -4.85
C GLN A 38 1.89 4.43 -5.20
N GLN A 39 2.59 5.55 -5.31
CA GLN A 39 2.01 6.79 -5.75
C GLN A 39 1.54 6.67 -7.19
N SER A 40 0.26 6.98 -7.44
CA SER A 40 -0.44 6.67 -8.69
C SER A 40 0.05 7.47 -9.91
N ASP A 41 0.53 8.69 -9.72
CA ASP A 41 0.99 9.57 -10.82
C ASP A 41 2.50 9.45 -11.09
N SER A 42 3.33 9.34 -10.05
CA SER A 42 4.79 9.28 -10.18
C SER A 42 5.34 7.86 -10.28
N GLY A 43 4.58 6.85 -9.83
CA GLY A 43 5.08 5.48 -9.67
C GLY A 43 6.04 5.29 -8.50
N GLU A 44 6.25 6.28 -7.63
CA GLU A 44 7.10 6.14 -6.44
C GLU A 44 6.53 5.07 -5.50
N VAL A 45 7.34 4.06 -5.15
CA VAL A 45 6.96 3.10 -4.11
C VAL A 45 7.05 3.78 -2.76
N LEU A 46 5.93 3.86 -2.05
CA LEU A 46 5.79 4.61 -0.81
C LEU A 46 6.10 3.74 0.41
N MET A 47 5.51 2.55 0.48
CA MET A 47 5.65 1.65 1.63
C MET A 47 5.19 0.23 1.32
N LEU A 48 5.62 -0.70 2.15
CA LEU A 48 5.04 -2.03 2.27
C LEU A 48 4.35 -2.17 3.64
N ALA A 49 3.16 -2.75 3.64
CA ALA A 49 2.43 -3.13 4.85
C ALA A 49 1.72 -4.48 4.63
N TRP A 50 0.89 -4.86 5.59
CA TRP A 50 0.14 -6.11 5.55
C TRP A 50 -1.34 -5.81 5.53
N MET A 51 -2.12 -6.60 4.80
CA MET A 51 -3.57 -6.54 4.81
C MET A 51 -4.14 -7.92 5.11
N ASN A 52 -5.10 -7.99 6.03
CA ASN A 52 -5.97 -9.14 6.16
C ASN A 52 -7.22 -8.94 5.30
N ARG A 53 -8.11 -9.94 5.26
CA ARG A 53 -9.36 -9.87 4.50
C ARG A 53 -10.21 -8.63 4.85
N GLU A 54 -10.38 -8.30 6.13
CA GLU A 54 -11.18 -7.13 6.52
C GLU A 54 -10.56 -5.80 6.04
N ALA A 55 -9.22 -5.66 6.12
CA ALA A 55 -8.52 -4.48 5.66
C ALA A 55 -8.70 -4.25 4.14
N ILE A 56 -8.70 -5.32 3.35
CA ILE A 56 -8.96 -5.26 1.90
C ILE A 56 -10.39 -4.77 1.64
N LEU A 57 -11.37 -5.37 2.30
CA LEU A 57 -12.79 -5.01 2.15
C LEU A 57 -13.07 -3.57 2.60
N GLU A 58 -12.47 -3.13 3.70
CA GLU A 58 -12.61 -1.75 4.16
C GLU A 58 -11.96 -0.76 3.17
N THR A 59 -10.80 -1.11 2.63
CA THR A 59 -10.10 -0.26 1.65
C THR A 59 -10.94 -0.08 0.39
N LEU A 60 -11.48 -1.18 -0.16
CA LEU A 60 -12.33 -1.13 -1.35
C LEU A 60 -13.66 -0.40 -1.10
N SER A 61 -14.26 -0.57 0.08
CA SER A 61 -15.56 0.06 0.38
C SER A 61 -15.46 1.55 0.70
N THR A 62 -14.38 2.00 1.35
CA THR A 62 -14.21 3.39 1.78
C THR A 62 -13.39 4.24 0.82
N GLY A 63 -12.61 3.61 -0.08
CA GLY A 63 -11.60 4.28 -0.88
C GLY A 63 -10.42 4.83 -0.07
N ARG A 64 -10.35 4.58 1.25
CA ARG A 64 -9.24 4.94 2.12
C ARG A 64 -8.44 3.70 2.47
N VAL A 65 -7.12 3.77 2.33
CA VAL A 65 -6.27 2.60 2.59
C VAL A 65 -6.26 2.24 4.08
N CYS A 66 -6.69 1.01 4.35
CA CYS A 66 -6.66 0.35 5.65
C CYS A 66 -5.69 -0.83 5.59
N TYR A 67 -4.80 -0.91 6.58
CA TYR A 67 -3.85 -2.01 6.74
C TYR A 67 -4.15 -2.81 8.01
N TRP A 68 -3.54 -3.98 8.14
CA TRP A 68 -3.45 -4.72 9.38
C TRP A 68 -2.13 -4.43 10.10
N SER A 69 -2.22 -3.88 11.31
CA SER A 69 -1.03 -3.71 12.16
C SER A 69 -0.71 -5.02 12.87
N ARG A 70 0.37 -5.70 12.46
CA ARG A 70 0.82 -6.96 13.09
C ARG A 70 1.13 -6.79 14.58
N SER A 71 1.76 -5.69 14.96
CA SER A 71 2.11 -5.40 16.36
C SER A 71 0.90 -5.05 17.23
N ARG A 72 -0.07 -4.31 16.69
CA ARG A 72 -1.29 -3.90 17.41
C ARG A 72 -2.44 -4.89 17.26
N ARG A 73 -2.30 -5.88 16.37
CA ARG A 73 -3.29 -6.90 16.01
C ARG A 73 -4.68 -6.30 15.75
N ARG A 74 -4.70 -5.22 14.96
CA ARG A 74 -5.93 -4.49 14.60
C ARG A 74 -5.80 -3.77 13.27
N LEU A 75 -6.94 -3.40 12.71
CA LEU A 75 -7.04 -2.51 11.55
C LEU A 75 -6.39 -1.14 11.84
N TRP A 76 -5.74 -0.59 10.84
CA TRP A 76 -5.04 0.69 10.89
C TRP A 76 -5.29 1.46 9.60
N ARG A 77 -6.05 2.55 9.70
CA ARG A 77 -6.33 3.47 8.60
C ARG A 77 -5.13 4.40 8.42
N LYS A 78 -4.53 4.41 7.23
CA LYS A 78 -3.33 5.22 7.00
C LYS A 78 -3.65 6.70 7.20
N GLY A 79 -2.86 7.34 8.05
CA GLY A 79 -3.01 8.76 8.38
C GLY A 79 -4.09 9.07 9.43
N GLU A 80 -4.73 8.08 10.07
CA GLU A 80 -5.76 8.33 11.09
C GLU A 80 -5.29 9.25 12.24
N THR A 81 -4.01 9.20 12.59
CA THR A 81 -3.41 10.08 13.61
C THR A 81 -2.72 11.30 13.02
N SER A 82 -2.09 11.18 11.85
CA SER A 82 -1.24 12.25 11.28
C SER A 82 -1.95 13.14 10.25
N GLY A 83 -3.14 12.78 9.80
CA GLY A 83 -3.82 13.40 8.65
C GLY A 83 -3.24 13.03 7.27
N HIS A 84 -2.14 12.27 7.21
CA HIS A 84 -1.46 11.92 5.95
C HIS A 84 -2.10 10.67 5.32
N HIS A 85 -3.27 10.87 4.73
CA HIS A 85 -4.10 9.81 4.19
C HIS A 85 -3.61 9.27 2.85
N GLN A 86 -4.05 8.05 2.53
CA GLN A 86 -3.91 7.42 1.22
C GLN A 86 -5.30 7.16 0.66
N THR A 87 -5.61 7.81 -0.46
CA THR A 87 -6.84 7.53 -1.22
C THR A 87 -6.53 6.48 -2.27
N LEU A 88 -7.25 5.36 -2.26
CA LEU A 88 -7.10 4.30 -3.25
C LEU A 88 -7.56 4.81 -4.63
N LYS A 89 -6.73 4.62 -5.65
CA LYS A 89 -7.07 4.82 -7.06
C LYS A 89 -7.29 3.48 -7.77
N GLU A 90 -6.46 2.50 -7.47
CA GLU A 90 -6.57 1.15 -8.04
C GLU A 90 -5.98 0.12 -7.08
N LEU A 91 -6.60 -1.04 -6.98
CA LEU A 91 -6.05 -2.22 -6.31
C LEU A 91 -5.75 -3.26 -7.38
N ARG A 92 -4.49 -3.68 -7.45
CA ARG A 92 -4.00 -4.75 -8.32
C ARG A 92 -3.55 -5.92 -7.47
N ILE A 93 -3.57 -7.09 -8.09
CA ILE A 93 -3.17 -8.37 -7.51
C ILE A 93 -2.11 -8.93 -8.47
N ASP A 94 -1.04 -9.51 -7.93
CA ASP A 94 -0.01 -10.14 -8.75
C ASP A 94 -0.46 -11.48 -9.36
N CYS A 95 0.45 -12.12 -10.10
CA CYS A 95 0.09 -13.25 -10.97
C CYS A 95 -0.39 -14.50 -10.24
N ASP A 96 0.06 -14.74 -8.99
CA ASP A 96 -0.34 -15.89 -8.18
C ASP A 96 -1.22 -15.52 -6.97
N GLY A 97 -1.47 -14.22 -6.78
CA GLY A 97 -2.43 -13.69 -5.83
C GLY A 97 -1.85 -13.38 -4.46
N ASP A 98 -0.55 -13.59 -4.25
CA ASP A 98 0.07 -13.49 -2.94
C ASP A 98 0.47 -12.06 -2.55
N THR A 99 0.43 -11.11 -3.49
CA THR A 99 0.79 -9.72 -3.23
C THR A 99 -0.22 -8.74 -3.82
N LEU A 100 -0.52 -7.69 -3.04
CA LEU A 100 -1.36 -6.57 -3.47
C LEU A 100 -0.50 -5.36 -3.87
N LEU A 101 -0.89 -4.68 -4.93
CA LEU A 101 -0.38 -3.36 -5.30
C LEU A 101 -1.50 -2.33 -5.22
N LEU A 102 -1.35 -1.37 -4.32
CA LEU A 102 -2.27 -0.25 -4.12
C LEU A 102 -1.70 0.96 -4.85
N LEU A 103 -2.33 1.36 -5.95
CA LEU A 103 -2.10 2.68 -6.52
C LEU A 103 -2.89 3.69 -5.71
N VAL A 104 -2.17 4.64 -5.10
CA VAL A 104 -2.75 5.59 -4.16
C VAL A 104 -2.42 7.02 -4.54
N ASP A 105 -3.26 7.94 -4.08
CA ASP A 105 -2.95 9.35 -3.98
C ASP A 105 -2.60 9.66 -2.51
N GLN A 106 -1.32 9.89 -2.26
CA GLN A 106 -0.77 10.14 -0.93
C GLN A 106 -0.81 11.63 -0.59
N GLN A 107 -1.49 11.97 0.49
CA GLN A 107 -1.48 13.32 1.05
C GLN A 107 -0.36 13.46 2.08
N GLY A 108 0.53 14.44 1.90
CA GLY A 108 1.69 14.65 2.77
C GLY A 108 2.66 13.44 2.81
N PRO A 109 3.57 13.40 3.79
CA PRO A 109 4.50 12.28 3.94
C PRO A 109 3.84 10.91 4.18
N ALA A 110 4.22 9.89 3.39
CA ALA A 110 3.79 8.52 3.68
C ALA A 110 4.48 7.97 4.94
N CYS A 111 5.74 8.35 5.17
CA CYS A 111 6.56 7.85 6.26
C CYS A 111 6.43 8.73 7.53
N HIS A 112 6.50 8.10 8.71
CA HIS A 112 6.51 8.79 10.00
C HIS A 112 7.74 9.69 10.20
N THR A 113 8.81 9.50 9.42
CA THR A 113 10.00 10.38 9.41
C THR A 113 9.81 11.62 8.55
N ARG A 114 8.57 11.89 8.12
CA ARG A 114 8.17 12.96 7.20
C ARG A 114 8.74 12.87 5.79
N ARG A 115 9.14 11.68 5.34
CA ARG A 115 9.59 11.44 3.96
C ARG A 115 8.45 10.97 3.06
N SER A 116 8.59 11.20 1.75
CA SER A 116 7.63 10.72 0.73
C SER A 116 7.50 9.20 0.80
N SER A 117 8.63 8.50 0.86
CA SER A 117 8.72 7.05 0.91
C SER A 117 9.40 6.54 2.18
N CYS A 118 8.98 5.37 2.65
CA CYS A 118 9.68 4.59 3.67
C CYS A 118 11.03 4.06 3.16
N PHE A 119 11.23 3.97 1.84
CA PHE A 119 12.43 3.43 1.19
C PHE A 119 13.50 4.51 0.96
N TYR A 120 13.86 5.24 2.02
CA TYR A 120 14.82 6.35 1.94
C TYR A 120 16.27 5.96 2.29
N HIS A 121 16.52 4.69 2.56
CA HIS A 121 17.87 4.13 2.76
C HIS A 121 18.27 3.32 1.52
N ALA A 122 19.37 3.69 0.88
CA ALA A 122 19.93 2.96 -0.26
C ALA A 122 21.27 2.32 0.13
N VAL A 123 21.49 1.08 -0.32
CA VAL A 123 22.80 0.42 -0.22
C VAL A 123 23.67 0.90 -1.39
N ARG A 124 24.85 1.45 -1.10
CA ARG A 124 25.83 1.92 -2.09
C ARG A 124 27.22 1.41 -1.69
N GLY A 125 27.69 0.36 -2.36
CA GLY A 125 28.88 -0.37 -1.92
C GLY A 125 28.66 -0.96 -0.52
N GLU A 126 29.60 -0.69 0.40
CA GLU A 126 29.53 -1.14 1.80
C GLU A 126 28.78 -0.16 2.73
N GLN A 127 28.15 0.89 2.18
CA GLN A 127 27.48 1.93 2.97
C GLN A 127 25.96 1.95 2.76
N VAL A 128 25.23 2.30 3.82
CA VAL A 128 23.81 2.68 3.74
C VAL A 128 23.73 4.21 3.72
N VAL A 129 23.16 4.75 2.64
CA VAL A 129 23.05 6.19 2.39
C VAL A 129 21.60 6.62 2.48
N VAL A 130 21.33 7.70 3.22
CA VAL A 130 20.03 8.38 3.22
C VAL A 130 19.87 9.14 1.91
N ILE A 131 18.86 8.79 1.11
CA ILE A 131 18.66 9.33 -0.25
C ILE A 131 17.53 10.34 -0.36
N SER A 132 16.80 10.62 0.71
CA SER A 132 15.77 11.66 0.73
C SER A 132 15.73 12.43 2.06
N ALA A 133 15.39 13.71 1.96
CA ALA A 133 15.22 14.60 3.10
C ALA A 133 13.76 14.55 3.62
N PRO A 134 13.52 14.82 4.91
CA PRO A 134 12.18 15.05 5.42
C PRO A 134 11.53 16.24 4.72
N GLN A 135 10.21 16.16 4.47
CA GLN A 135 9.42 17.30 4.02
C GLN A 135 9.23 18.28 5.19
N PRO A 136 9.30 19.60 4.90
CA PRO A 136 9.14 20.63 5.93
C PRO A 136 7.73 20.60 6.54
N ASP A 137 7.60 21.18 7.73
CA ASP A 137 6.28 21.39 8.35
C ASP A 137 5.48 22.43 7.57
N SER A 138 4.20 22.16 7.34
CA SER A 138 3.29 23.14 6.72
C SER A 138 3.20 24.43 7.54
N GLU A 139 3.43 24.37 8.86
CA GLU A 139 3.50 25.54 9.75
C GLU A 139 4.81 26.36 9.62
N SER A 140 5.89 25.76 9.11
CA SER A 140 7.15 26.47 8.91
C SER A 140 7.15 27.39 7.67
N LEU A 141 6.18 27.23 6.78
CA LEU A 141 6.01 28.05 5.56
C LEU A 141 5.09 29.27 5.78
N SER A 142 4.28 29.28 6.84
CA SER A 142 3.41 30.41 7.19
C SER A 142 4.09 31.46 8.07
N SER A 143 5.23 31.11 8.67
CA SER A 143 6.04 32.00 9.53
C SER A 143 7.13 32.77 8.76
N GLN A 144 7.14 32.67 7.43
CA GLN A 144 8.04 33.41 6.53
C GLN A 144 7.29 34.34 5.56
N ARG A 145 6.04 34.70 5.87
CA ARG A 145 5.26 35.71 5.13
C ARG A 145 4.84 36.85 6.05
#